data_AF-A0A2V4NS09-F1
#
_entry.id   AF-A0A2V4NS09-F1
#
_cell.length_a   1.000
_cell.length_b   1.000
_cell.length_c   1.000
_cell.angle_alpha   90.00
_cell.angle_beta   90.00
_cell.angle_gamma   90.00
#
_symmetry.space_group_name_H-M   'P 1'
#
loop_
_entity.id
_entity.type
_entity.pdbx_description
1 polymer ?
#
loop_
_entity_poly.entity_id
_entity_poly.type
_entity_poly.pdbx_seq_one_letter_code
_entity_poly.pdbx_strand_id
1 'polypeptide(L)'
;MPGAQQSRARVARRIATAAAYGGGGLGLLGGGLAGVLITESRLAIRAVGVLEGAPPKADGLYGDAFADPALDGEQPLVLAFLGDSTAAGLGVRRARETPGALLAAGLASVAERRVSLVNVAVSGARSHDLARQVRLVVEARPDVAVIMIGANDVTRHTPPAQAVRLLGEAVRDLRAFGCQVVVGTCPDLGTIKPVHPPLRWVARRVSRQLAAAQTIAVVEAGGRTVSLGSLLGPEFAARPEMFASDRFHPSAQGYATAAMAVLPSVCAALDLWPEVAEEEPARREAVLPMAVAAATAAGSSGTEVASATDGAGGRRWALVKHRLRLGLPTPDEPAPGVPAGAEASGRAASATSHAEAGDGRPTWE
;
A
#
# COMPACT_ATOMS: atom_id res chain seq x y z
N MET A 1 18.59 -71.51 -13.94
CA MET A 1 17.44 -70.63 -14.26
C MET A 1 17.92 -69.29 -14.84
N PRO A 2 18.05 -69.14 -16.18
CA PRO A 2 18.69 -67.96 -16.79
C PRO A 2 17.80 -66.70 -16.90
N GLY A 3 16.47 -66.82 -16.78
CA GLY A 3 15.53 -65.74 -17.13
C GLY A 3 15.55 -64.49 -16.22
N ALA A 4 15.99 -64.63 -14.96
CA ALA A 4 15.90 -63.54 -13.98
C ALA A 4 16.88 -62.37 -14.24
N GLN A 5 18.08 -62.65 -14.76
CA GLN A 5 19.09 -61.62 -15.04
C GLN A 5 18.73 -60.79 -16.28
N GLN A 6 18.18 -61.40 -17.32
CA GLN A 6 17.78 -60.69 -18.55
C GLN A 6 16.62 -59.69 -18.30
N SER A 7 15.71 -60.01 -17.38
CA SER A 7 14.62 -59.11 -16.97
C SER A 7 15.15 -57.84 -16.29
N ARG A 8 16.02 -58.00 -15.27
CA ARG A 8 16.64 -56.86 -14.55
C ARG A 8 17.44 -55.94 -15.46
N ALA A 9 18.20 -56.49 -16.42
CA ALA A 9 18.94 -55.71 -17.40
C ALA A 9 18.03 -54.86 -18.31
N ARG A 10 16.88 -55.39 -18.75
CA ARG A 10 15.90 -54.63 -19.56
C ARG A 10 15.19 -53.53 -18.77
N VAL A 11 14.87 -53.79 -17.49
CA VAL A 11 14.28 -52.77 -16.60
C VAL A 11 15.27 -51.65 -16.30
N ALA A 12 16.51 -51.98 -15.92
CA ALA A 12 17.56 -50.99 -15.70
C ALA A 12 17.83 -50.13 -16.95
N ARG A 13 17.89 -50.75 -18.14
CA ARG A 13 18.10 -50.04 -19.41
C ARG A 13 16.93 -49.13 -19.77
N ARG A 14 15.67 -49.49 -19.44
CA ARG A 14 14.49 -48.64 -19.58
C ARG A 14 14.45 -47.46 -18.60
N ILE A 15 14.88 -47.66 -17.35
CA ILE A 15 14.98 -46.58 -16.36
C ILE A 15 16.09 -45.60 -16.78
N ALA A 16 17.23 -46.11 -17.27
CA ALA A 16 18.32 -45.28 -17.77
C ALA A 16 17.93 -44.46 -19.02
N THR A 17 17.17 -45.03 -19.98
CA THR A 17 16.66 -44.24 -21.13
C THR A 17 15.55 -43.27 -20.73
N ALA A 18 14.68 -43.62 -19.77
CA ALA A 18 13.71 -42.67 -19.23
C ALA A 18 14.39 -41.48 -18.52
N ALA A 19 15.49 -41.70 -17.80
CA ALA A 19 16.30 -40.63 -17.22
C ALA A 19 17.01 -39.78 -18.30
N ALA A 20 17.62 -40.42 -19.30
CA ALA A 20 18.36 -39.74 -20.37
C ALA A 20 17.47 -38.89 -21.29
N TYR A 21 16.26 -39.35 -21.63
CA TYR A 21 15.36 -38.65 -22.56
C TYR A 21 14.20 -37.91 -21.88
N GLY A 22 13.78 -38.31 -20.67
CA GLY A 22 12.69 -37.67 -19.93
C GLY A 22 13.14 -36.70 -18.82
N GLY A 23 14.28 -36.96 -18.18
CA GLY A 23 14.79 -36.13 -17.07
C GLY A 23 15.61 -34.91 -17.53
N GLY A 24 16.45 -35.09 -18.55
CA GLY A 24 17.39 -34.06 -19.01
C GLY A 24 16.73 -32.76 -19.48
N GLY A 25 15.64 -32.85 -20.26
CA GLY A 25 14.93 -31.68 -20.78
C GLY A 25 14.31 -30.81 -19.69
N LEU A 26 13.61 -31.42 -18.72
CA LEU A 26 13.01 -30.70 -17.60
C LEU A 26 14.06 -30.12 -16.65
N GLY A 27 15.17 -30.83 -16.41
CA GLY A 27 16.30 -30.34 -15.62
C GLY A 27 17.00 -29.14 -16.26
N LEU A 28 17.26 -29.18 -17.58
CA LEU A 28 17.89 -28.08 -18.32
C LEU A 28 16.98 -26.87 -18.47
N LEU A 29 15.68 -27.07 -18.75
CA LEU A 29 14.71 -25.97 -18.84
C LEU A 29 14.46 -25.32 -17.47
N GLY A 30 14.33 -26.11 -16.40
CA GLY A 30 14.18 -25.61 -15.04
C GLY A 30 15.44 -24.89 -14.53
N GLY A 31 16.61 -25.47 -14.76
CA GLY A 31 17.91 -24.85 -14.43
C GLY A 31 18.17 -23.56 -15.21
N GLY A 32 17.82 -23.54 -16.51
CA GLY A 32 17.90 -22.35 -17.36
C GLY A 32 17.01 -21.21 -16.84
N LEU A 33 15.74 -21.50 -16.54
CA LEU A 33 14.81 -20.51 -15.98
C LEU A 33 15.29 -19.99 -14.61
N ALA A 34 15.78 -20.86 -13.74
CA ALA A 34 16.37 -20.44 -12.46
C ALA A 34 17.59 -19.54 -12.66
N GLY A 35 18.46 -19.85 -13.62
CA GLY A 35 19.60 -19.01 -14.00
C GLY A 35 19.20 -17.63 -14.51
N VAL A 36 18.15 -17.55 -15.34
CA VAL A 36 17.57 -16.28 -15.80
C VAL A 36 17.05 -15.47 -14.61
N LEU A 37 16.21 -16.06 -13.75
CA LEU A 37 15.64 -15.36 -12.58
C LEU A 37 16.71 -14.84 -11.61
N ILE A 38 17.77 -15.62 -11.35
CA ILE A 38 18.91 -15.19 -10.52
C ILE A 38 19.67 -14.03 -11.19
N THR A 39 19.85 -14.08 -12.51
CA THR A 39 20.55 -13.04 -13.28
C THR A 39 19.74 -11.75 -13.31
N GLU A 40 18.44 -11.82 -13.62
CA GLU A 40 17.52 -10.68 -13.55
C GLU A 40 17.45 -10.09 -12.14
N SER A 41 17.45 -10.92 -11.09
CA SER A 41 17.44 -10.45 -9.71
C SER A 41 18.70 -9.64 -9.38
N ARG A 42 19.88 -10.11 -9.80
CA ARG A 42 21.15 -9.38 -9.65
C ARG A 42 21.18 -8.08 -10.46
N LEU A 43 20.62 -8.07 -11.67
CA LEU A 43 20.51 -6.86 -12.50
C LEU A 43 19.53 -5.85 -11.88
N ALA A 44 18.36 -6.31 -11.41
CA ALA A 44 17.37 -5.48 -10.73
C ALA A 44 17.94 -4.87 -9.44
N ILE A 45 18.66 -5.65 -8.61
CA ILE A 45 19.32 -5.13 -7.39
C ILE A 45 20.39 -4.09 -7.72
N ARG A 46 21.14 -4.24 -8.82
CA ARG A 46 22.13 -3.23 -9.27
C ARG A 46 21.48 -1.99 -9.89
N ALA A 47 20.27 -2.13 -10.44
CA ALA A 47 19.52 -1.04 -11.06
C ALA A 47 18.59 -0.32 -10.06
N VAL A 48 18.20 -0.94 -8.96
CA VAL A 48 17.67 -0.22 -7.80
C VAL A 48 18.81 0.61 -7.22
N GLY A 49 18.60 1.92 -7.13
CA GLY A 49 19.58 2.82 -6.53
C GLY A 49 19.70 2.59 -5.02
N VAL A 50 20.78 3.08 -4.43
CA VAL A 50 20.86 3.21 -2.97
C VAL A 50 20.46 4.64 -2.63
N LEU A 51 19.43 4.80 -1.78
CA LEU A 51 19.17 6.08 -1.14
C LEU A 51 20.16 6.24 0.02
N GLU A 52 20.98 7.28 -0.04
CA GLU A 52 21.89 7.63 1.04
C GLU A 52 21.15 8.41 2.14
N GLY A 53 21.51 8.16 3.39
CA GLY A 53 20.93 8.79 4.57
C GLY A 53 19.77 8.04 5.21
N ALA A 54 19.42 8.46 6.42
CA ALA A 54 18.22 7.99 7.12
C ALA A 54 16.98 8.73 6.59
N PRO A 55 15.78 8.12 6.64
CA PRO A 55 14.54 8.86 6.38
C PRO A 55 14.38 10.03 7.37
N PRO A 56 13.74 11.14 6.97
CA PRO A 56 13.56 12.29 7.84
C PRO A 56 12.62 11.92 9.01
N LYS A 57 13.05 12.21 10.24
CA LYS A 57 12.21 12.02 11.44
C LYS A 57 10.98 12.90 11.35
N ALA A 58 9.81 12.32 11.62
CA ALA A 58 8.51 12.98 11.50
C ALA A 58 7.71 13.00 12.80
N ASP A 59 8.20 12.31 13.84
CA ASP A 59 7.62 12.26 15.18
C ASP A 59 7.34 13.67 15.73
N GLY A 60 6.16 13.86 16.31
CA GLY A 60 5.71 15.17 16.78
C GLY A 60 4.20 15.37 16.71
N LEU A 61 3.78 16.59 17.01
CA LEU A 61 2.38 17.01 17.09
C LEU A 61 1.92 17.63 15.76
N TYR A 62 0.73 17.25 15.31
CA TYR A 62 0.13 17.67 14.04
C TYR A 62 -1.27 18.25 14.25
N GLY A 63 -1.61 19.25 13.45
CA GLY A 63 -2.98 19.76 13.35
C GLY A 63 -3.37 20.84 14.36
N ASP A 64 -2.42 21.60 14.91
CA ASP A 64 -2.73 22.74 15.81
C ASP A 64 -3.73 23.74 15.20
N ALA A 65 -3.74 23.90 13.87
CA ALA A 65 -4.68 24.77 13.16
C ALA A 65 -6.08 24.16 12.94
N PHE A 66 -6.27 22.87 13.25
CA PHE A 66 -7.53 22.14 13.14
C PHE A 66 -8.12 21.75 14.49
N ALA A 67 -7.39 21.98 15.59
CA ALA A 67 -7.85 21.66 16.93
C ALA A 67 -9.04 22.56 17.29
N ASP A 68 -10.21 21.97 17.50
CA ASP A 68 -11.39 22.70 17.99
C ASP A 68 -11.05 23.31 19.38
N PRO A 69 -11.19 24.64 19.57
CA PRO A 69 -11.02 25.28 20.88
C PRO A 69 -11.95 24.72 21.97
N ALA A 70 -13.07 24.06 21.62
CA ALA A 70 -13.91 23.36 22.60
C ALA A 70 -13.27 22.07 23.12
N LEU A 71 -12.28 21.52 22.41
CA LEU A 71 -11.50 20.33 22.77
C LEU A 71 -10.10 20.69 23.32
N ASP A 72 -9.80 21.98 23.55
CA ASP A 72 -8.53 22.40 24.14
C ASP A 72 -8.39 21.86 25.58
N GLY A 73 -7.37 21.02 25.76
CA GLY A 73 -7.11 20.29 27.02
C GLY A 73 -7.32 18.78 26.90
N GLU A 74 -7.97 18.28 25.84
CA GLU A 74 -7.95 16.86 25.54
C GLU A 74 -6.55 16.36 25.18
N GLN A 75 -6.28 15.08 25.46
CA GLN A 75 -5.05 14.43 24.98
C GLN A 75 -5.11 14.31 23.44
N PRO A 76 -4.00 14.62 22.74
CA PRO A 76 -3.88 14.37 21.30
C PRO A 76 -4.09 12.89 20.97
N LEU A 77 -4.73 12.60 19.83
CA LEU A 77 -4.81 11.24 19.31
C LEU A 77 -3.40 10.72 18.99
N VAL A 78 -3.07 9.51 19.43
CA VAL A 78 -1.75 8.92 19.23
C VAL A 78 -1.77 7.96 18.03
N LEU A 79 -1.11 8.38 16.95
CA LEU A 79 -0.91 7.61 15.72
C LEU A 79 0.46 6.94 15.73
N ALA A 80 0.49 5.62 15.83
CA ALA A 80 1.72 4.83 15.73
C ALA A 80 2.00 4.37 14.28
N PHE A 81 3.27 4.37 13.88
CA PHE A 81 3.75 3.79 12.63
C PHE A 81 4.76 2.68 12.88
N LEU A 82 4.49 1.50 12.30
CA LEU A 82 5.35 0.32 12.36
C LEU A 82 5.62 -0.19 10.95
N GLY A 83 6.73 -0.92 10.78
CA GLY A 83 7.06 -1.60 9.54
C GLY A 83 8.46 -1.33 9.02
N ASP A 84 8.57 -1.32 7.68
CA ASP A 84 9.83 -1.21 6.96
C ASP A 84 10.19 0.22 6.52
N SER A 85 11.10 0.35 5.55
CA SER A 85 11.53 1.63 4.97
C SER A 85 10.37 2.44 4.38
N THR A 86 9.29 1.78 3.97
CA THR A 86 8.08 2.43 3.47
C THR A 86 7.35 3.15 4.60
N ALA A 87 7.13 2.49 5.74
CA ALA A 87 6.53 3.12 6.93
C ALA A 87 7.44 4.21 7.53
N ALA A 88 8.77 4.04 7.43
CA ALA A 88 9.74 5.03 7.88
C ALA A 88 9.79 6.29 6.97
N GLY A 89 9.23 6.24 5.75
CA GLY A 89 9.28 7.37 4.81
C GLY A 89 10.59 7.52 4.06
N LEU A 90 11.29 6.43 3.75
CA LEU A 90 12.50 6.47 2.92
C LEU A 90 12.14 6.85 1.47
N GLY A 91 12.86 7.79 0.87
CA GLY A 91 12.59 8.29 -0.49
C GLY A 91 12.15 9.76 -0.56
N VAL A 92 11.81 10.37 0.58
CA VAL A 92 11.50 11.81 0.68
C VAL A 92 12.59 12.58 1.41
N ARG A 93 12.60 13.91 1.23
CA ARG A 93 13.61 14.80 1.83
C ARG A 93 13.09 15.60 3.01
N ARG A 94 11.77 15.75 3.18
CA ARG A 94 11.17 16.52 4.28
C ARG A 94 10.30 15.62 5.16
N ALA A 95 10.30 15.87 6.47
CA ALA A 95 9.48 15.14 7.45
C ALA A 95 7.99 15.12 7.07
N ARG A 96 7.44 16.26 6.64
CA ARG A 96 6.05 16.43 6.17
C ARG A 96 5.66 15.63 4.93
N GLU A 97 6.63 15.05 4.21
CA GLU A 97 6.41 14.24 3.01
C GLU A 97 6.39 12.74 3.35
N THR A 98 6.66 12.36 4.60
CA THR A 98 6.58 10.96 5.07
C THR A 98 5.11 10.51 5.20
N PRO A 99 4.80 9.21 5.02
CA PRO A 99 3.42 8.73 5.12
C PRO A 99 2.84 8.92 6.53
N GLY A 100 3.69 8.87 7.56
CA GLY A 100 3.32 9.18 8.94
C GLY A 100 2.81 10.61 9.10
N ALA A 101 3.59 11.60 8.64
CA ALA A 101 3.20 13.01 8.73
C ALA A 101 1.94 13.32 7.92
N LEU A 102 1.83 12.72 6.72
CA LEU A 102 0.68 12.89 5.84
C LEU A 102 -0.60 12.32 6.45
N LEU A 103 -0.54 11.12 7.06
CA LEU A 103 -1.68 10.55 7.79
C LEU A 103 -1.97 11.33 9.08
N ALA A 104 -0.96 11.79 9.81
CA ALA A 104 -1.16 12.56 11.04
C ALA A 104 -1.90 13.89 10.76
N ALA A 105 -1.47 14.63 9.73
CA ALA A 105 -2.12 15.87 9.31
C ALA A 105 -3.54 15.62 8.77
N GLY A 106 -3.74 14.59 7.95
CA GLY A 106 -5.05 14.22 7.43
C GLY A 106 -6.02 13.76 8.51
N LEU A 107 -5.55 12.95 9.47
CA LEU A 107 -6.34 12.49 10.61
C LEU A 107 -6.71 13.67 11.52
N ALA A 108 -5.76 14.58 11.81
CA ALA A 108 -6.04 15.75 12.64
C ALA A 108 -7.09 16.68 12.03
N SER A 109 -7.09 16.82 10.70
CA SER A 109 -8.11 17.61 9.97
C SER A 109 -9.50 16.95 9.94
N VAL A 110 -9.60 15.62 10.03
CA VAL A 110 -10.90 14.91 10.05
C VAL A 110 -11.42 14.75 11.48
N ALA A 111 -10.53 14.62 12.45
CA ALA A 111 -10.86 14.47 13.86
C ALA A 111 -11.10 15.82 14.58
N GLU A 112 -10.76 16.95 13.95
CA GLU A 112 -10.72 18.31 14.54
C GLU A 112 -9.93 18.35 15.86
N ARG A 113 -8.91 17.48 15.95
CA ARG A 113 -8.09 17.22 17.15
C ARG A 113 -6.63 17.05 16.79
N ARG A 114 -5.74 17.49 17.69
CA ARG A 114 -4.29 17.30 17.53
C ARG A 114 -3.95 15.81 17.45
N VAL A 115 -2.97 15.44 16.62
CA VAL A 115 -2.44 14.07 16.49
C VAL A 115 -0.96 14.05 16.86
N SER A 116 -0.58 13.20 17.82
CA SER A 116 0.81 12.86 18.14
C SER A 116 1.25 11.66 17.30
N LEU A 117 2.23 11.87 16.41
CA LEU A 117 2.81 10.81 15.58
C LEU A 117 4.02 10.18 16.28
N VAL A 118 4.03 8.85 16.36
CA VAL A 118 5.16 8.04 16.86
C VAL A 118 5.56 7.02 15.79
N ASN A 119 6.76 7.12 15.22
CA ASN A 119 7.22 6.23 14.15
C ASN A 119 8.41 5.38 14.60
N VAL A 120 8.19 4.07 14.76
CA VAL A 120 9.21 3.09 15.13
C VAL A 120 9.61 2.18 13.95
N ALA A 121 9.16 2.51 12.74
CA ALA A 121 9.50 1.76 11.54
C ALA A 121 11.01 1.82 11.26
N VAL A 122 11.57 0.73 10.74
CA VAL A 122 13.02 0.60 10.52
C VAL A 122 13.29 0.17 9.09
N SER A 123 14.16 0.91 8.41
CA SER A 123 14.59 0.56 7.05
C SER A 123 15.17 -0.86 7.01
N GLY A 124 14.69 -1.69 6.07
CA GLY A 124 15.10 -3.09 5.95
C GLY A 124 14.41 -4.08 6.91
N ALA A 125 13.50 -3.63 7.79
CA ALA A 125 12.76 -4.51 8.70
C ALA A 125 11.88 -5.52 7.96
N ARG A 126 11.68 -6.67 8.62
CA ARG A 126 10.85 -7.80 8.18
C ARG A 126 9.85 -8.16 9.27
N SER A 127 8.91 -9.06 9.01
CA SER A 127 7.83 -9.35 9.97
C SER A 127 8.31 -9.83 11.36
N HIS A 128 9.51 -10.41 11.46
CA HIS A 128 10.12 -10.76 12.76
C HIS A 128 10.60 -9.56 13.61
N ASP A 129 10.77 -8.38 13.00
CA ASP A 129 11.07 -7.14 13.72
C ASP A 129 9.83 -6.53 14.40
N LEU A 130 8.62 -6.91 13.97
CA LEU A 130 7.37 -6.31 14.45
C LEU A 130 7.20 -6.46 15.97
N ALA A 131 7.55 -7.62 16.55
CA ALA A 131 7.47 -7.83 17.99
C ALA A 131 8.36 -6.84 18.78
N ARG A 132 9.48 -6.37 18.21
CA ARG A 132 10.30 -5.29 18.80
C ARG A 132 9.60 -3.95 18.65
N GLN A 133 9.05 -3.66 17.47
CA GLN A 133 8.36 -2.40 17.19
C GLN A 133 7.08 -2.21 18.03
N VAL A 134 6.28 -3.26 18.22
CA VAL A 134 5.12 -3.25 19.13
C VAL A 134 5.54 -2.83 20.53
N ARG A 135 6.60 -3.45 21.09
CA ARG A 135 7.12 -3.08 22.42
C ARG A 135 7.57 -1.61 22.54
N LEU A 136 7.99 -0.98 21.43
CA LEU A 136 8.40 0.43 21.42
C LEU A 136 7.21 1.40 21.36
N VAL A 137 6.06 1.02 20.79
CA VAL A 137 4.90 1.91 20.68
C VAL A 137 3.91 1.79 21.83
N VAL A 138 3.81 0.63 22.50
CA VAL A 138 2.81 0.42 23.57
C VAL A 138 2.96 1.37 24.74
N GLU A 139 4.17 1.87 25.02
CA GLU A 139 4.41 2.89 26.04
C GLU A 139 3.71 4.22 25.72
N ALA A 140 3.58 4.57 24.43
CA ALA A 140 2.88 5.76 23.96
C ALA A 140 1.35 5.61 23.93
N ARG A 141 0.82 4.39 24.19
CA ARG A 141 -0.61 4.05 24.16
C ARG A 141 -1.35 4.53 22.89
N PRO A 142 -0.96 4.05 21.69
CA PRO A 142 -1.57 4.50 20.43
C PRO A 142 -3.06 4.17 20.35
N ASP A 143 -3.87 5.17 20.00
CA ASP A 143 -5.28 4.98 19.63
C ASP A 143 -5.38 4.19 18.32
N VAL A 144 -4.47 4.45 17.39
CA VAL A 144 -4.37 3.74 16.10
C VAL A 144 -2.93 3.49 15.68
N ALA A 145 -2.66 2.30 15.15
CA ALA A 145 -1.39 1.89 14.58
C ALA A 145 -1.54 1.54 13.10
N VAL A 146 -0.67 2.13 12.28
CA VAL A 146 -0.51 1.80 10.86
C VAL A 146 0.73 0.94 10.67
N ILE A 147 0.57 -0.23 10.08
CA ILE A 147 1.68 -1.15 9.76
C ILE A 147 1.85 -1.23 8.24
N MET A 148 3.06 -0.92 7.72
CA MET A 148 3.40 -1.15 6.31
C MET A 148 4.63 -2.06 6.23
N ILE A 149 4.41 -3.33 5.91
CA ILE A 149 5.50 -4.32 5.90
C ILE A 149 5.24 -5.48 4.92
N GLY A 150 6.31 -5.96 4.31
CA GLY A 150 6.30 -7.20 3.53
C GLY A 150 7.20 -7.18 2.29
N ALA A 151 7.62 -5.99 1.83
CA ALA A 151 8.54 -5.87 0.69
C ALA A 151 9.90 -6.53 0.99
N ASN A 152 10.40 -6.36 2.22
CA ASN A 152 11.61 -7.05 2.68
C ASN A 152 11.39 -8.55 2.93
N ASP A 153 10.19 -8.98 3.32
CA ASP A 153 9.89 -10.40 3.50
C ASP A 153 9.91 -11.15 2.14
N VAL A 154 9.42 -10.54 1.06
CA VAL A 154 9.57 -11.10 -0.30
C VAL A 154 11.02 -11.06 -0.78
N THR A 155 11.68 -9.90 -0.73
CA THR A 155 13.04 -9.73 -1.30
C THR A 155 14.13 -10.47 -0.52
N ARG A 156 13.95 -10.71 0.79
CA ARG A 156 14.84 -11.52 1.64
C ARG A 156 14.35 -12.96 1.81
N HIS A 157 13.30 -13.37 1.10
CA HIS A 157 12.77 -14.75 1.09
C HIS A 157 12.34 -15.28 2.47
N THR A 158 11.72 -14.44 3.31
CA THR A 158 11.04 -14.93 4.52
C THR A 158 9.93 -15.91 4.12
N PRO A 159 9.79 -17.10 4.77
CA PRO A 159 8.68 -18.00 4.51
C PRO A 159 7.32 -17.29 4.70
N PRO A 160 6.40 -17.28 3.72
CA PRO A 160 5.16 -16.50 3.82
C PRO A 160 4.32 -16.83 5.06
N ALA A 161 4.22 -18.11 5.42
CA ALA A 161 3.50 -18.54 6.63
C ALA A 161 4.14 -18.02 7.94
N GLN A 162 5.45 -17.76 7.95
CA GLN A 162 6.13 -17.12 9.08
C GLN A 162 5.84 -15.62 9.10
N ALA A 163 5.97 -14.93 7.96
CA ALA A 163 5.70 -13.50 7.86
C ALA A 163 4.26 -13.15 8.27
N VAL A 164 3.29 -13.88 7.73
CA VAL A 164 1.85 -13.71 7.99
C VAL A 164 1.51 -13.99 9.46
N ARG A 165 2.09 -15.04 10.06
CA ARG A 165 1.87 -15.35 11.48
C ARG A 165 2.40 -14.24 12.38
N LEU A 166 3.63 -13.77 12.16
CA LEU A 166 4.27 -12.71 12.95
C LEU A 166 3.53 -11.37 12.83
N LEU A 167 2.99 -11.06 11.65
CA LEU A 167 2.09 -9.91 11.46
C LEU A 167 0.79 -10.08 12.27
N GLY A 168 0.13 -11.24 12.18
CA GLY A 168 -1.08 -11.52 12.95
C GLY A 168 -0.86 -11.53 14.47
N GLU A 169 0.34 -11.90 14.93
CA GLU A 169 0.78 -11.75 16.33
C GLU A 169 0.88 -10.27 16.71
N ALA A 170 1.62 -9.46 15.95
CA ALA A 170 1.75 -8.02 16.21
C ALA A 170 0.40 -7.27 16.19
N VAL A 171 -0.53 -7.63 15.29
CA VAL A 171 -1.89 -7.06 15.28
C VAL A 171 -2.65 -7.46 16.54
N ARG A 172 -2.65 -8.75 16.92
CA ARG A 172 -3.34 -9.22 18.14
C ARG A 172 -2.81 -8.52 19.39
N ASP A 173 -1.49 -8.37 19.50
CA ASP A 173 -0.87 -7.70 20.64
C ASP A 173 -1.33 -6.23 20.73
N LEU A 174 -1.30 -5.49 19.61
CA LEU A 174 -1.79 -4.09 19.56
C LEU A 174 -3.29 -3.99 19.90
N ARG A 175 -4.14 -4.86 19.33
CA ARG A 175 -5.58 -4.90 19.65
C ARG A 175 -5.82 -5.20 21.13
N ALA A 176 -5.01 -6.04 21.76
CA ALA A 176 -5.11 -6.35 23.20
C ALA A 176 -4.76 -5.14 24.10
N PHE A 177 -3.97 -4.18 23.62
CA PHE A 177 -3.74 -2.89 24.27
C PHE A 177 -4.83 -1.83 23.97
N GLY A 178 -5.91 -2.18 23.26
CA GLY A 178 -6.99 -1.27 22.88
C GLY A 178 -6.72 -0.46 21.60
N CYS A 179 -5.52 -0.55 21.03
CA CYS A 179 -5.14 0.16 19.81
C CYS A 179 -5.93 -0.35 18.61
N GLN A 180 -6.41 0.53 17.74
CA GLN A 180 -6.96 0.18 16.43
C GLN A 180 -5.82 -0.12 15.45
N VAL A 181 -5.98 -1.07 14.53
CA VAL A 181 -4.87 -1.47 13.64
C VAL A 181 -5.30 -1.48 12.18
N VAL A 182 -4.57 -0.73 11.35
CA VAL A 182 -4.72 -0.69 9.89
C VAL A 182 -3.42 -1.13 9.23
N VAL A 183 -3.48 -2.16 8.39
CA VAL A 183 -2.29 -2.69 7.72
C VAL A 183 -2.33 -2.37 6.23
N GLY A 184 -1.31 -1.64 5.78
CA GLY A 184 -0.97 -1.53 4.37
C GLY A 184 -0.28 -2.80 3.90
N THR A 185 -0.98 -3.64 3.13
CA THR A 185 -0.47 -4.96 2.72
C THR A 185 0.74 -4.85 1.78
N CYS A 186 1.52 -5.91 1.66
CA CYS A 186 2.69 -6.01 0.79
C CYS A 186 2.41 -5.42 -0.61
N PRO A 187 3.23 -4.45 -1.09
CA PRO A 187 3.05 -3.85 -2.40
C PRO A 187 3.34 -4.86 -3.52
N ASP A 188 2.83 -4.58 -4.72
CA ASP A 188 3.06 -5.40 -5.91
C ASP A 188 4.47 -5.15 -6.47
N LEU A 189 5.44 -5.97 -6.08
CA LEU A 189 6.84 -5.80 -6.51
C LEU A 189 7.04 -5.98 -8.03
N GLY A 190 6.03 -6.46 -8.77
CA GLY A 190 6.06 -6.49 -10.23
C GLY A 190 5.73 -5.15 -10.90
N THR A 191 5.55 -4.06 -10.15
CA THR A 191 5.54 -2.67 -10.70
C THR A 191 6.92 -2.02 -10.73
N ILE A 192 7.90 -2.55 -9.99
CA ILE A 192 9.25 -1.98 -9.89
C ILE A 192 9.90 -2.01 -11.28
N LYS A 193 10.15 -0.82 -11.86
CA LYS A 193 10.62 -0.66 -13.24
C LYS A 193 11.90 -1.46 -13.57
N PRO A 194 12.94 -1.49 -12.70
CA PRO A 194 14.11 -2.38 -12.84
C PRO A 194 13.85 -3.90 -12.92
N VAL A 195 12.66 -4.39 -12.57
CA VAL A 195 12.35 -5.83 -12.60
C VAL A 195 11.79 -6.19 -13.97
N HIS A 196 12.49 -7.02 -14.74
CA HIS A 196 12.08 -7.47 -16.08
C HIS A 196 11.38 -8.84 -16.04
N PRO A 197 10.60 -9.22 -17.08
CA PRO A 197 10.05 -10.58 -17.19
C PRO A 197 11.12 -11.59 -17.66
N PRO A 198 11.19 -12.80 -17.08
CA PRO A 198 10.15 -13.45 -16.26
C PRO A 198 10.09 -13.05 -14.77
N LEU A 199 11.15 -12.48 -14.16
CA LEU A 199 11.18 -12.19 -12.73
C LEU A 199 10.01 -11.30 -12.26
N ARG A 200 9.58 -10.35 -13.10
CA ARG A 200 8.41 -9.47 -12.86
C ARG A 200 7.13 -10.25 -12.56
N TRP A 201 6.90 -11.36 -13.24
CA TRP A 201 5.73 -12.20 -13.05
C TRP A 201 5.80 -12.98 -11.74
N VAL A 202 6.99 -13.49 -11.40
CA VAL A 202 7.25 -14.18 -10.13
C VAL A 202 7.09 -13.21 -8.95
N ALA A 203 7.72 -12.03 -9.02
CA ALA A 203 7.64 -10.99 -8.00
C ALA A 203 6.18 -10.57 -7.73
N ARG A 204 5.42 -10.23 -8.79
CA ARG A 204 3.98 -9.91 -8.71
C ARG A 204 3.17 -11.02 -8.07
N ARG A 205 3.41 -12.28 -8.45
CA ARG A 205 2.67 -13.43 -7.91
C ARG A 205 2.95 -13.62 -6.42
N VAL A 206 4.23 -13.64 -6.03
CA VAL A 206 4.63 -13.87 -4.63
C VAL A 206 4.16 -12.73 -3.73
N SER A 207 4.32 -11.47 -4.16
CA SER A 207 3.88 -10.32 -3.36
C SER A 207 2.35 -10.24 -3.21
N ARG A 208 1.58 -10.55 -4.27
CA ARG A 208 0.11 -10.65 -4.17
C ARG A 208 -0.35 -11.81 -3.30
N GLN A 209 0.32 -12.96 -3.37
CA GLN A 209 0.03 -14.10 -2.49
C GLN A 209 0.31 -13.76 -1.02
N LEU A 210 1.41 -13.05 -0.73
CA LEU A 210 1.68 -12.54 0.60
C LEU A 210 0.61 -11.53 1.05
N ALA A 211 0.26 -10.55 0.22
CA ALA A 211 -0.76 -9.54 0.53
C ALA A 211 -2.13 -10.17 0.86
N ALA A 212 -2.59 -11.14 0.08
CA ALA A 212 -3.83 -11.86 0.37
C ALA A 212 -3.77 -12.62 1.71
N ALA A 213 -2.65 -13.30 1.99
CA ALA A 213 -2.48 -14.00 3.26
C ALA A 213 -2.37 -13.05 4.47
N GLN A 214 -1.77 -11.87 4.28
CA GLN A 214 -1.78 -10.78 5.27
C GLN A 214 -3.21 -10.29 5.53
N THR A 215 -4.03 -10.04 4.50
CA THR A 215 -5.45 -9.65 4.68
C THR A 215 -6.21 -10.63 5.56
N ILE A 216 -6.08 -11.94 5.32
CA ILE A 216 -6.75 -12.96 6.13
C ILE A 216 -6.30 -12.85 7.60
N ALA A 217 -4.98 -12.92 7.86
CA ALA A 217 -4.46 -12.95 9.23
C ALA A 217 -4.68 -11.66 10.01
N VAL A 218 -4.67 -10.49 9.36
CA VAL A 218 -4.92 -9.19 10.00
C VAL A 218 -6.39 -9.05 10.37
N VAL A 219 -7.32 -9.43 9.49
CA VAL A 219 -8.75 -9.31 9.78
C VAL A 219 -9.19 -10.34 10.82
N GLU A 220 -8.63 -11.56 10.78
CA GLU A 220 -8.82 -12.56 11.86
C GLU A 220 -8.20 -12.14 13.20
N ALA A 221 -7.17 -11.28 13.17
CA ALA A 221 -6.59 -10.65 14.35
C ALA A 221 -7.37 -9.41 14.83
N GLY A 222 -8.48 -9.04 14.17
CA GLY A 222 -9.32 -7.89 14.55
C GLY A 222 -8.82 -6.53 14.04
N GLY A 223 -7.88 -6.50 13.09
CA GLY A 223 -7.46 -5.29 12.37
C GLY A 223 -8.18 -5.11 11.02
N ARG A 224 -7.83 -4.04 10.32
CA ARG A 224 -8.28 -3.75 8.94
C ARG A 224 -7.10 -3.82 7.98
N THR A 225 -7.34 -4.14 6.71
CA THR A 225 -6.30 -4.02 5.67
C THR A 225 -6.68 -3.08 4.55
N VAL A 226 -5.68 -2.36 4.05
CA VAL A 226 -5.77 -1.55 2.83
C VAL A 226 -4.77 -2.11 1.82
N SER A 227 -5.26 -2.47 0.64
CA SER A 227 -4.40 -2.94 -0.44
C SER A 227 -3.58 -1.79 -1.01
N LEU A 228 -2.30 -1.73 -0.63
CA LEU A 228 -1.28 -0.89 -1.28
C LEU A 228 -0.79 -1.49 -2.60
N GLY A 229 -1.41 -2.59 -3.06
CA GLY A 229 -1.07 -3.28 -4.30
C GLY A 229 -0.99 -2.32 -5.48
N SER A 230 0.15 -2.33 -6.16
CA SER A 230 0.55 -1.44 -7.26
C SER A 230 0.46 0.07 -7.04
N LEU A 231 0.26 0.56 -5.80
CA LEU A 231 0.04 1.99 -5.46
C LEU A 231 -0.64 2.75 -6.61
N LEU A 232 -1.94 2.44 -6.80
CA LEU A 232 -2.88 3.02 -7.79
C LEU A 232 -2.88 2.43 -9.22
N GLY A 233 -2.93 1.11 -9.34
CA GLY A 233 -3.32 0.45 -10.61
C GLY A 233 -2.36 0.63 -11.80
N PRO A 234 -2.82 0.34 -13.04
CA PRO A 234 -1.98 0.37 -14.24
C PRO A 234 -1.44 1.76 -14.58
N GLU A 235 -2.24 2.81 -14.36
CA GLU A 235 -1.89 4.21 -14.64
C GLU A 235 -0.68 4.70 -13.83
N PHE A 236 -0.45 4.14 -12.64
CA PHE A 236 0.66 4.53 -11.78
C PHE A 236 1.89 3.64 -11.96
N ALA A 237 1.72 2.38 -12.40
CA ALA A 237 2.84 1.61 -12.96
C ALA A 237 3.44 2.27 -14.22
N ALA A 238 2.69 3.17 -14.87
CA ALA A 238 3.14 3.99 -16.00
C ALA A 238 3.77 5.35 -15.60
N ARG A 239 3.76 5.74 -14.31
CA ARG A 239 4.27 7.03 -13.81
C ARG A 239 5.57 6.88 -12.99
N PRO A 240 6.77 7.10 -13.58
CA PRO A 240 8.04 7.03 -12.87
C PRO A 240 8.16 7.97 -11.66
N GLU A 241 7.48 9.12 -11.70
CA GLU A 241 7.44 10.15 -10.65
C GLU A 241 6.82 9.67 -9.33
N MET A 242 6.14 8.52 -9.33
CA MET A 242 5.61 7.88 -8.12
C MET A 242 6.69 7.20 -7.28
N PHE A 243 7.89 7.02 -7.83
CA PHE A 243 9.05 6.41 -7.17
C PHE A 243 10.14 7.44 -6.88
N ALA A 244 10.89 7.21 -5.80
CA ALA A 244 12.09 7.97 -5.48
C ALA A 244 13.22 7.70 -6.50
N SER A 245 14.35 8.41 -6.36
CA SER A 245 15.50 8.29 -7.27
C SER A 245 16.12 6.89 -7.35
N ASP A 246 15.84 6.01 -6.40
CA ASP A 246 16.24 4.60 -6.45
C ASP A 246 15.38 3.72 -7.35
N ARG A 247 14.22 4.20 -7.81
CA ARG A 247 13.22 3.46 -8.60
C ARG A 247 12.58 2.29 -7.83
N PHE A 248 12.58 2.34 -6.50
CA PHE A 248 12.04 1.29 -5.62
C PHE A 248 11.12 1.86 -4.53
N HIS A 249 11.56 2.82 -3.73
CA HIS A 249 10.72 3.43 -2.69
C HIS A 249 9.73 4.43 -3.29
N PRO A 250 8.59 4.71 -2.63
CA PRO A 250 7.69 5.79 -3.05
C PRO A 250 8.36 7.17 -3.03
N SER A 251 7.98 8.03 -3.96
CA SER A 251 8.29 9.47 -3.91
C SER A 251 7.38 10.19 -2.91
N ALA A 252 7.54 11.51 -2.76
CA ALA A 252 6.58 12.34 -1.99
C ALA A 252 5.15 12.21 -2.53
N GLN A 253 4.98 12.11 -3.86
CA GLN A 253 3.68 11.87 -4.48
C GLN A 253 3.19 10.44 -4.21
N GLY A 254 4.10 9.45 -4.24
CA GLY A 254 3.82 8.07 -3.84
C GLY A 254 3.30 7.96 -2.41
N TYR A 255 3.95 8.61 -1.45
CA TYR A 255 3.49 8.64 -0.06
C TYR A 255 2.21 9.44 0.15
N ALA A 256 2.05 10.59 -0.52
CA ALA A 256 0.81 11.36 -0.50
C ALA A 256 -0.38 10.49 -0.92
N THR A 257 -0.26 9.73 -2.01
CA THR A 257 -1.38 8.90 -2.46
C THR A 257 -1.53 7.59 -1.67
N ALA A 258 -0.45 7.03 -1.12
CA ALA A 258 -0.54 5.93 -0.15
C ALA A 258 -1.31 6.37 1.11
N ALA A 259 -1.01 7.55 1.65
CA ALA A 259 -1.71 8.15 2.78
C ALA A 259 -3.20 8.39 2.46
N MET A 260 -3.52 8.99 1.31
CA MET A 260 -4.91 9.18 0.88
C MET A 260 -5.71 7.87 0.74
N ALA A 261 -5.07 6.76 0.39
CA ALA A 261 -5.72 5.45 0.33
C ALA A 261 -5.96 4.82 1.72
N VAL A 262 -5.10 5.12 2.70
CA VAL A 262 -5.16 4.55 4.06
C VAL A 262 -6.01 5.39 5.02
N LEU A 263 -6.01 6.71 4.88
CA LEU A 263 -6.70 7.66 5.77
C LEU A 263 -8.18 7.30 6.01
N PRO A 264 -9.01 6.98 5.00
CA PRO A 264 -10.42 6.67 5.24
C PRO A 264 -10.64 5.46 6.15
N SER A 265 -9.75 4.47 6.10
CA SER A 265 -9.79 3.27 6.93
C SER A 265 -9.23 3.50 8.34
N VAL A 266 -8.34 4.48 8.51
CA VAL A 266 -7.90 4.97 9.83
C VAL A 266 -9.03 5.71 10.51
N CYS A 267 -9.65 6.70 9.85
CA CYS A 267 -10.80 7.44 10.39
C CYS A 267 -11.98 6.50 10.68
N ALA A 268 -12.23 5.51 9.82
CA ALA A 268 -13.28 4.52 10.04
C ALA A 268 -12.96 3.48 11.11
N ALA A 269 -11.71 3.35 11.56
CA ALA A 269 -11.34 2.48 12.68
C ALA A 269 -11.41 3.21 14.04
N LEU A 270 -11.37 4.54 14.01
CA LEU A 270 -11.57 5.44 15.15
C LEU A 270 -13.01 5.99 15.22
N ASP A 271 -13.92 5.47 14.39
CA ASP A 271 -15.34 5.85 14.30
C ASP A 271 -15.56 7.37 14.09
N LEU A 272 -14.64 8.03 13.37
CA LEU A 272 -14.66 9.47 13.08
C LEU A 272 -15.53 9.87 11.88
N TRP A 273 -16.15 8.92 11.19
CA TRP A 273 -17.14 9.23 10.15
C TRP A 273 -18.53 9.28 10.80
N PRO A 274 -19.32 10.35 10.61
CA PRO A 274 -20.69 10.38 11.11
C PRO A 274 -21.50 9.23 10.49
N GLU A 275 -22.43 8.67 11.26
CA GLU A 275 -23.48 7.79 10.74
C GLU A 275 -24.42 8.60 9.83
N VAL A 276 -24.03 8.78 8.57
CA VAL A 276 -24.89 9.38 7.55
C VAL A 276 -26.02 8.40 7.26
N ALA A 277 -27.15 8.61 7.92
CA ALA A 277 -28.36 7.81 7.81
C ALA A 277 -29.15 8.11 6.50
N GLU A 278 -28.48 8.08 5.35
CA GLU A 278 -29.14 8.15 4.04
C GLU A 278 -28.53 7.18 3.02
N GLU A 279 -29.38 6.73 2.09
CA GLU A 279 -29.11 5.69 1.10
C GLU A 279 -28.14 6.16 0.01
N GLU A 280 -26.83 6.10 0.28
CA GLU A 280 -25.82 6.39 -0.75
C GLU A 280 -25.95 5.43 -1.96
N PRO A 281 -25.95 5.94 -3.20
CA PRO A 281 -26.23 5.15 -4.39
C PRO A 281 -25.12 4.13 -4.65
N ALA A 282 -25.36 2.88 -4.24
CA ALA A 282 -24.57 1.70 -4.58
C ALA A 282 -23.04 1.91 -4.50
N ARG A 283 -22.54 2.42 -3.36
CA ARG A 283 -21.12 2.19 -3.00
C ARG A 283 -20.86 0.69 -3.15
N ARG A 284 -19.79 0.31 -3.86
CA ARG A 284 -19.45 -1.09 -4.17
C ARG A 284 -18.89 -1.79 -2.95
N GLU A 285 -19.73 -1.92 -1.94
CA GLU A 285 -19.49 -2.66 -0.72
C GLU A 285 -20.01 -4.08 -0.92
N ALA A 286 -19.13 -5.07 -0.82
CA ALA A 286 -19.48 -6.46 -1.01
C ALA A 286 -19.07 -7.27 0.21
N VAL A 287 -20.04 -7.98 0.80
CA VAL A 287 -19.79 -8.98 1.84
C VAL A 287 -19.40 -10.27 1.12
N LEU A 288 -18.11 -10.60 1.15
CA LEU A 288 -17.53 -11.74 0.43
C LEU A 288 -16.92 -12.76 1.40
N PRO A 289 -16.81 -14.05 1.04
CA PRO A 289 -16.05 -15.01 1.84
C PRO A 289 -14.60 -14.52 1.98
N MET A 290 -14.00 -14.65 3.18
CA MET A 290 -12.71 -14.06 3.52
C MET A 290 -11.59 -14.30 2.47
N ALA A 291 -11.47 -15.53 1.97
CA ALA A 291 -10.48 -15.88 0.94
C ALA A 291 -10.71 -15.16 -0.41
N VAL A 292 -11.97 -14.92 -0.78
CA VAL A 292 -12.35 -14.19 -2.00
C VAL A 292 -12.10 -12.69 -1.81
N ALA A 293 -12.46 -12.13 -0.65
CA ALA A 293 -12.15 -10.75 -0.28
C ALA A 293 -10.64 -10.47 -0.35
N ALA A 294 -9.83 -11.32 0.27
CA ALA A 294 -8.38 -11.24 0.26
C ALA A 294 -7.77 -11.33 -1.14
N ALA A 295 -8.25 -12.26 -1.99
CA ALA A 295 -7.80 -12.39 -3.37
C ALA A 295 -8.16 -11.16 -4.22
N THR A 296 -9.38 -10.63 -4.08
CA THR A 296 -9.85 -9.42 -4.77
C THR A 296 -9.06 -8.18 -4.34
N ALA A 297 -8.78 -8.03 -3.04
CA ALA A 297 -7.99 -6.92 -2.50
C ALA A 297 -6.53 -6.98 -2.95
N ALA A 298 -5.87 -8.14 -2.89
CA ALA A 298 -4.52 -8.31 -3.47
C ALA A 298 -4.50 -8.06 -4.99
N GLY A 299 -5.64 -8.19 -5.66
CA GLY A 299 -5.87 -7.82 -7.05
C GLY A 299 -6.00 -6.31 -7.32
N SER A 300 -6.41 -5.52 -6.33
CA SER A 300 -7.06 -4.21 -6.53
C SER A 300 -6.58 -3.15 -5.51
N SER A 301 -5.82 -2.16 -5.97
CA SER A 301 -5.34 -1.01 -5.17
C SER A 301 -6.48 -0.28 -4.45
N GLY A 302 -6.22 0.21 -3.23
CA GLY A 302 -7.18 1.03 -2.46
C GLY A 302 -8.40 0.27 -1.94
N THR A 303 -8.42 -1.06 -2.08
CA THR A 303 -9.47 -1.90 -1.51
C THR A 303 -9.24 -2.06 -0.02
N GLU A 304 -10.20 -1.61 0.79
CA GLU A 304 -10.27 -1.88 2.24
C GLU A 304 -10.96 -3.23 2.46
N VAL A 305 -10.41 -4.03 3.39
CA VAL A 305 -11.06 -5.25 3.89
C VAL A 305 -11.10 -5.22 5.41
N ALA A 306 -12.29 -5.37 5.96
CA ALA A 306 -12.58 -5.48 7.39
C ALA A 306 -13.50 -6.68 7.65
N SER A 307 -13.62 -7.12 8.90
CA SER A 307 -14.52 -8.23 9.26
C SER A 307 -15.97 -7.80 9.07
N ALA A 308 -16.79 -8.65 8.44
CA ALA A 308 -18.24 -8.55 8.52
C ALA A 308 -18.72 -9.50 9.63
N THR A 309 -19.74 -9.10 10.41
CA THR A 309 -20.22 -9.86 11.57
C THR A 309 -20.60 -11.30 11.22
N ASP A 310 -20.40 -12.21 12.18
CA ASP A 310 -20.49 -13.67 11.99
C ASP A 310 -21.86 -14.13 11.49
N GLY A 311 -21.99 -14.28 10.16
CA GLY A 311 -23.10 -15.00 9.55
C GLY A 311 -23.09 -16.47 9.99
N ALA A 312 -24.12 -16.89 10.72
CA ALA A 312 -24.25 -18.24 11.27
C ALA A 312 -24.03 -19.32 10.20
N GLY A 313 -22.96 -20.12 10.36
CA GLY A 313 -22.61 -21.17 9.40
C GLY A 313 -21.11 -21.48 9.22
N GLY A 314 -20.22 -20.98 10.09
CA GLY A 314 -18.80 -21.37 10.10
C GLY A 314 -17.96 -20.87 8.91
N ARG A 315 -18.53 -20.07 8.01
CA ARG A 315 -17.81 -19.39 6.92
C ARG A 315 -17.63 -17.93 7.29
N ARG A 316 -16.37 -17.50 7.45
CA ARG A 316 -16.02 -16.11 7.78
C ARG A 316 -16.20 -15.19 6.58
N TRP A 317 -16.92 -14.09 6.79
CA TRP A 317 -17.21 -13.08 5.78
C TRP A 317 -16.40 -11.81 6.04
N ALA A 318 -16.13 -11.05 4.98
CA ALA A 318 -15.41 -9.80 5.05
C ALA A 318 -16.12 -8.73 4.22
N LEU A 319 -16.17 -7.52 4.77
CA LEU A 319 -16.66 -6.35 4.07
C LEU A 319 -15.52 -5.80 3.19
N VAL A 320 -15.74 -5.82 1.88
CA VAL A 320 -14.83 -5.25 0.88
C VAL A 320 -15.35 -3.90 0.45
N LYS A 321 -14.60 -2.82 0.71
CA LYS A 321 -14.93 -1.46 0.22
C LYS A 321 -13.95 -1.04 -0.86
N HIS A 322 -14.45 -0.80 -2.07
CA HIS A 322 -13.67 -0.18 -3.15
C HIS A 322 -13.80 1.35 -3.07
N ARG A 323 -12.83 2.01 -2.42
CA ARG A 323 -12.82 3.48 -2.33
C ARG A 323 -12.28 4.11 -3.63
N LEU A 324 -12.82 5.27 -3.98
CA LEU A 324 -12.78 5.83 -5.34
C LEU A 324 -11.35 6.10 -5.85
N ARG A 325 -11.13 5.90 -7.15
CA ARG A 325 -9.95 6.46 -7.83
C ARG A 325 -10.20 7.95 -8.05
N LEU A 326 -9.47 8.82 -7.37
CA LEU A 326 -9.41 10.22 -7.77
C LEU A 326 -8.51 10.32 -9.01
N GLY A 327 -9.13 10.39 -10.19
CA GLY A 327 -8.41 10.76 -11.40
C GLY A 327 -7.89 12.19 -11.24
N LEU A 328 -6.60 12.39 -11.40
CA LEU A 328 -6.08 13.72 -11.73
C LEU A 328 -6.53 14.01 -13.17
N PRO A 329 -7.06 15.22 -13.47
CA PRO A 329 -7.52 15.55 -14.81
C PRO A 329 -6.38 15.34 -15.81
N THR A 330 -6.65 14.61 -16.89
CA THR A 330 -5.71 14.48 -18.00
C THR A 330 -5.69 15.79 -18.79
N PRO A 331 -4.54 16.18 -19.38
CA PRO A 331 -4.47 17.41 -20.20
C PRO A 331 -5.44 17.44 -21.39
N ASP A 332 -5.91 16.27 -21.82
CA ASP A 332 -6.75 16.07 -23.02
C ASP A 332 -8.24 15.84 -22.69
N GLU A 333 -8.69 15.94 -21.43
CA GLU A 333 -10.13 15.93 -21.13
C GLU A 333 -10.76 17.32 -21.35
N PRO A 334 -11.69 17.48 -22.32
CA PRO A 334 -12.43 18.72 -22.45
C PRO A 334 -13.32 18.91 -21.22
N ALA A 335 -13.29 20.11 -20.63
CA ALA A 335 -14.07 20.44 -19.44
C ALA A 335 -15.56 20.08 -19.63
N PRO A 336 -16.23 19.49 -18.62
CA PRO A 336 -17.63 19.09 -18.73
C PRO A 336 -18.49 20.30 -19.11
N GLY A 337 -19.16 20.19 -20.25
CA GLY A 337 -19.86 21.31 -20.87
C GLY A 337 -20.96 21.88 -19.98
N VAL A 338 -20.91 23.20 -19.76
CA VAL A 338 -22.01 23.95 -19.15
C VAL A 338 -23.28 23.71 -19.97
N PRO A 339 -24.41 23.30 -19.35
CA PRO A 339 -25.66 23.08 -20.09
C PRO A 339 -26.12 24.37 -20.78
N ALA A 340 -26.24 24.33 -22.11
CA ALA A 340 -26.80 25.42 -22.88
C ALA A 340 -28.33 25.42 -22.77
N GLY A 341 -28.93 26.51 -22.30
CA GLY A 341 -30.38 26.72 -22.40
C GLY A 341 -31.04 27.52 -21.27
N ALA A 342 -30.94 28.84 -21.33
CA ALA A 342 -31.94 29.75 -20.76
C ALA A 342 -31.85 31.12 -21.46
N GLU A 343 -32.70 31.35 -22.46
CA GLU A 343 -32.86 32.68 -23.05
C GLU A 343 -33.57 33.61 -22.05
N ALA A 344 -32.96 34.76 -21.74
CA ALA A 344 -33.64 35.85 -21.05
C ALA A 344 -33.08 37.22 -21.49
N SER A 345 -33.77 37.82 -22.45
CA SER A 345 -33.79 39.25 -22.83
C SER A 345 -32.89 40.24 -22.06
N GLY A 346 -31.92 40.85 -22.75
CA GLY A 346 -31.08 41.95 -22.21
C GLY A 346 -30.54 42.88 -23.29
N ARG A 347 -31.17 44.05 -23.43
CA ARG A 347 -31.00 45.07 -24.50
C ARG A 347 -29.56 45.60 -24.66
N ALA A 348 -29.19 45.92 -25.89
CA ALA A 348 -27.87 46.36 -26.36
C ALA A 348 -27.31 47.70 -25.82
N ALA A 349 -25.97 47.77 -25.66
CA ALA A 349 -25.03 48.85 -26.06
C ALA A 349 -23.60 48.37 -25.68
N SER A 350 -22.62 48.09 -26.57
CA SER A 350 -21.94 48.88 -27.63
C SER A 350 -20.77 49.76 -27.13
N ALA A 351 -19.71 49.90 -27.95
CA ALA A 351 -18.38 50.50 -27.72
C ALA A 351 -17.39 49.58 -26.94
N THR A 352 -16.21 49.11 -27.41
CA THR A 352 -15.17 49.56 -28.38
C THR A 352 -14.66 50.98 -28.13
N SER A 353 -13.37 51.31 -28.03
CA SER A 353 -12.09 50.58 -28.18
C SER A 353 -10.94 51.59 -28.00
N HIS A 354 -9.68 51.14 -27.79
CA HIS A 354 -8.45 51.95 -27.90
C HIS A 354 -8.28 53.10 -26.87
N ALA A 355 -7.07 53.57 -26.54
CA ALA A 355 -5.67 53.14 -26.79
C ALA A 355 -4.76 53.82 -25.75
N GLU A 356 -3.48 53.37 -25.64
CA GLU A 356 -2.25 54.16 -25.34
C GLU A 356 -2.23 55.14 -24.13
N ALA A 357 -1.11 55.59 -23.58
CA ALA A 357 0.27 55.12 -23.42
C ALA A 357 0.86 56.00 -22.29
N GLY A 358 1.79 55.53 -21.47
CA GLY A 358 2.24 56.31 -20.31
C GLY A 358 3.45 55.74 -19.59
N ASP A 359 4.64 56.09 -20.09
CA ASP A 359 5.93 55.88 -19.43
C ASP A 359 6.01 56.66 -18.09
N GLY A 360 6.81 56.18 -17.13
CA GLY A 360 6.86 56.80 -15.80
C GLY A 360 7.47 55.99 -14.65
N ARG A 361 8.71 55.50 -14.80
CA ARG A 361 9.69 55.43 -13.66
C ARG A 361 10.69 56.58 -13.87
N PRO A 362 11.34 57.17 -12.84
CA PRO A 362 11.74 56.60 -11.54
C PRO A 362 11.06 57.35 -10.35
N THR A 363 11.49 57.37 -9.07
CA THR A 363 12.81 57.10 -8.45
C THR A 363 12.70 56.65 -6.97
N TRP A 364 13.87 56.41 -6.37
CA TRP A 364 14.16 56.04 -4.98
C TRP A 364 13.87 57.12 -3.93
N GLU A 365 13.40 56.71 -2.75
CA GLU A 365 14.10 56.86 -1.46
C GLU A 365 14.09 55.50 -0.73
#